data_AF-A0A8T4WVE8-F1
#
_entry.id   AF-A0A8T4WVE8-F1
#
_cell.length_a   1.000
_cell.length_b   1.000
_cell.length_c   1.000
_cell.angle_alpha   90.00
_cell.angle_beta   90.00
_cell.angle_gamma   90.00
#
_symmetry.space_group_name_H-M   'P 1'
#
loop_
_entity.id
_entity.type
_entity.pdbx_description
1 polymer ?
#
loop_
_entity_poly.entity_id
_entity_poly.type
_entity_poly.pdbx_seq_one_letter_code
_entity_poly.pdbx_strand_id
1 'polypeptide(L)'
;MPDDLSIDFLYVDLSECERCLSSDETLDRALRELRDQIHQNNIDSITVNKRKIRSDEQAKKHGLIRSPTLRINGTDIEGIVNEDYEVKDSYCPSCEDVTGPECYEITGGGNDCRVFEYEGETYETIPKEMIKEAVRKEVGMEKETKETCCEEEEQTSSCCGPTTSCC
;
A
#
# COMPACT_ATOMS: atom_id res chain seq x y z
N MET A 1 24.15 -8.63 9.26
CA MET A 1 24.30 -7.58 8.23
C MET A 1 23.03 -6.78 8.32
N PRO A 2 23.09 -5.45 8.34
CA PRO A 2 21.85 -4.69 8.31
C PRO A 2 21.09 -5.05 7.04
N ASP A 3 19.78 -5.19 7.17
CA ASP A 3 18.92 -5.44 6.03
C ASP A 3 18.74 -4.12 5.26
N ASP A 4 18.88 -4.17 3.94
CA ASP A 4 18.64 -3.02 3.06
C ASP A 4 17.21 -3.10 2.53
N LEU A 5 16.42 -2.04 2.72
CA LEU A 5 15.05 -1.98 2.22
C LEU A 5 15.03 -1.27 0.86
N SER A 6 14.74 -2.02 -0.20
CA SER A 6 14.61 -1.46 -1.56
C SER A 6 13.14 -1.29 -1.93
N ILE A 7 12.78 -0.11 -2.44
CA ILE A 7 11.41 0.22 -2.84
C ILE A 7 11.44 0.73 -4.27
N ASP A 8 10.82 0.01 -5.19
CA ASP A 8 10.69 0.40 -6.58
C ASP A 8 9.28 0.95 -6.84
N PHE A 9 9.21 2.19 -7.30
CA PHE A 9 7.96 2.84 -7.70
C PHE A 9 7.99 3.10 -9.20
N LEU A 10 7.19 2.34 -9.94
CA LEU A 10 7.07 2.44 -11.38
C LEU A 10 5.80 3.21 -11.74
N TYR A 11 5.94 4.28 -12.50
CA TYR A 11 4.84 5.19 -12.85
C TYR A 11 4.96 5.66 -14.29
N VAL A 12 3.83 6.10 -14.87
CA VAL A 12 3.78 6.67 -16.21
C VAL A 12 4.00 8.18 -16.16
N ASP A 13 3.24 8.90 -15.34
CA ASP A 13 3.38 10.35 -15.22
C ASP A 13 3.06 10.86 -13.82
N LEU A 14 3.82 11.84 -13.32
CA LEU A 14 3.59 12.47 -12.00
C LEU A 14 3.21 13.96 -12.11
N SER A 15 3.10 14.49 -13.32
CA SER A 15 2.77 15.90 -13.55
C SER A 15 1.28 16.11 -13.78
N GLU A 16 0.64 15.19 -14.49
CA GLU A 16 -0.72 15.36 -14.99
C GLU A 16 -1.67 14.24 -14.54
N CYS A 17 -1.15 13.06 -14.18
CA CYS A 17 -1.95 11.97 -13.65
C CYS A 17 -2.11 12.07 -12.11
N GLU A 18 -3.31 12.42 -11.66
CA GLU A 18 -3.64 12.57 -10.23
C GLU A 18 -3.43 11.27 -9.44
N ARG A 19 -3.78 10.11 -10.02
CA ARG A 19 -3.63 8.80 -9.36
C ARG A 19 -2.16 8.44 -9.08
N CYS A 20 -1.28 8.76 -10.02
CA CYS A 20 0.15 8.53 -9.87
C CYS A 20 0.77 9.50 -8.88
N LEU A 21 0.41 10.79 -8.96
CA LEU A 21 0.90 11.82 -8.03
C LEU A 21 0.48 11.50 -6.58
N SER A 22 -0.80 11.19 -6.35
CA SER A 22 -1.32 10.85 -5.03
C SER A 22 -0.64 9.61 -4.44
N SER A 23 -0.34 8.60 -5.27
CA SER A 23 0.38 7.40 -4.84
C SER A 23 1.83 7.70 -4.45
N ASP A 24 2.50 8.62 -5.16
CA ASP A 24 3.86 9.07 -4.85
C ASP A 24 3.92 9.84 -3.52
N GLU A 25 2.99 10.78 -3.31
CA GLU A 25 2.88 11.53 -2.05
C GLU A 25 2.57 10.61 -0.87
N THR A 26 1.71 9.63 -1.08
CA THR A 26 1.32 8.65 -0.07
C THR A 26 2.50 7.75 0.31
N LEU A 27 3.31 7.33 -0.66
CA LEU A 27 4.55 6.60 -0.44
C LEU A 27 5.54 7.43 0.41
N ASP A 28 5.80 8.68 0.01
CA ASP A 28 6.72 9.57 0.74
C ASP A 28 6.26 9.79 2.19
N ARG A 29 4.95 9.93 2.40
CA ARG A 29 4.38 10.08 3.75
C ARG A 29 4.52 8.80 4.58
N ALA A 30 4.21 7.63 4.01
CA ALA A 30 4.34 6.34 4.68
C ALA A 30 5.78 6.10 5.15
N LEU A 31 6.77 6.38 4.29
CA LEU A 31 8.19 6.21 4.63
C LEU A 31 8.67 7.17 5.71
N ARG A 32 8.17 8.41 5.72
CA ARG A 32 8.47 9.36 6.81
C ARG A 32 7.93 8.89 8.15
N GLU A 33 6.70 8.36 8.17
CA GLU A 33 6.08 7.83 9.39
C GLU A 33 6.77 6.55 9.90
N LEU A 34 7.30 5.72 9.00
CA LEU A 34 7.99 4.48 9.35
C LEU A 34 9.49 4.63 9.56
N ARG A 35 10.11 5.74 9.19
CA ARG A 35 11.57 5.95 9.31
C ARG A 35 12.11 5.58 10.68
N ASP A 36 11.47 6.07 11.74
CA ASP A 36 11.92 5.82 13.12
C ASP A 36 11.76 4.35 13.53
N GLN A 37 10.69 3.70 13.05
CA GLN A 37 10.41 2.28 13.27
C GLN A 37 11.41 1.38 12.52
N ILE A 38 11.74 1.73 11.28
CA ILE A 38 12.69 1.00 10.43
C ILE A 38 14.10 1.06 11.05
N HIS A 39 14.54 2.24 11.48
CA HIS A 39 15.84 2.41 12.16
C HIS A 39 15.97 1.56 13.44
N GLN A 40 14.85 1.32 14.15
CA GLN A 40 14.86 0.48 15.36
C GLN A 40 15.02 -1.02 15.06
N ASN A 41 14.74 -1.46 13.83
CA ASN A 41 14.78 -2.87 13.43
C ASN A 41 16.06 -3.28 12.69
N ASN A 42 17.18 -2.56 12.91
CA ASN A 42 18.50 -2.83 12.30
C ASN A 42 18.53 -2.73 10.75
N ILE A 43 17.66 -1.90 10.17
CA ILE A 43 17.73 -1.54 8.75
C ILE A 43 18.56 -0.26 8.63
N ASP A 44 19.75 -0.36 8.06
CA ASP A 44 20.69 0.77 7.93
C ASP A 44 20.34 1.68 6.74
N SER A 45 19.67 1.16 5.71
CA SER A 45 19.38 1.96 4.51
C SER A 45 18.01 1.66 3.87
N ILE A 46 17.34 2.74 3.43
CA ILE A 46 16.11 2.68 2.63
C ILE A 46 16.43 3.31 1.28
N THR A 47 16.28 2.54 0.20
CA THR A 47 16.51 3.02 -1.18
C THR A 47 15.19 3.09 -1.93
N VAL A 48 14.76 4.30 -2.31
CA VAL A 48 13.55 4.51 -3.11
C VAL A 48 13.92 4.79 -4.57
N ASN A 49 13.59 3.85 -5.45
CA ASN A 49 13.83 3.90 -6.87
C ASN A 49 12.54 4.29 -7.61
N LYS A 50 12.35 5.58 -7.85
CA LYS A 50 11.23 6.10 -8.66
C LYS A 50 11.61 6.02 -10.14
N ARG A 51 10.92 5.20 -10.94
CA ARG A 51 11.19 5.02 -12.39
C ARG A 51 9.99 5.42 -13.23
N LYS A 52 10.17 6.47 -14.05
CA LYS A 52 9.21 6.87 -15.08
C LYS A 52 9.31 5.92 -16.27
N ILE A 53 8.23 5.22 -16.60
CA ILE A 53 8.10 4.36 -17.77
C ILE A 53 7.46 5.18 -18.88
N ARG A 54 8.20 5.38 -19.98
CA ARG A 54 7.76 6.20 -21.12
C ARG A 54 7.48 5.39 -22.39
N SER A 55 7.82 4.10 -22.41
CA SER A 55 7.62 3.24 -23.57
C SER A 55 7.28 1.80 -23.18
N ASP A 56 6.62 1.09 -24.09
CA ASP A 56 6.28 -0.34 -23.89
C ASP A 56 7.54 -1.21 -23.72
N GLU A 57 8.63 -0.87 -24.41
CA GLU A 57 9.90 -1.57 -24.25
C GLU A 57 10.44 -1.45 -22.81
N GLN A 58 10.26 -0.29 -22.18
CA GLN A 58 10.56 -0.09 -20.75
C GLN A 58 9.56 -0.84 -19.87
N ALA A 59 8.27 -0.83 -20.20
CA ALA A 59 7.24 -1.56 -19.45
C ALA A 59 7.54 -3.06 -19.43
N LYS A 60 7.83 -3.67 -20.58
CA LYS A 60 8.23 -5.08 -20.71
C LYS A 60 9.55 -5.36 -19.98
N LYS A 61 10.55 -4.49 -20.13
CA LYS A 61 11.85 -4.64 -19.46
C LYS A 61 11.73 -4.64 -17.93
N HIS A 62 10.81 -3.83 -17.40
CA HIS A 62 10.61 -3.69 -15.96
C HIS A 62 9.42 -4.49 -15.41
N GLY A 63 8.70 -5.21 -16.27
CA GLY A 63 7.50 -5.97 -15.93
C GLY A 63 6.38 -5.08 -15.37
N LEU A 64 6.20 -3.87 -15.91
CA LEU A 64 5.06 -3.02 -15.56
C LEU A 64 3.82 -3.53 -16.31
N ILE A 65 2.82 -4.02 -15.56
CA ILE A 65 1.54 -4.45 -16.13
C ILE A 65 0.56 -3.28 -16.15
N ARG A 66 0.46 -2.55 -15.02
CA ARG A 66 -0.40 -1.38 -14.84
C ARG A 66 0.30 -0.35 -13.96
N SER A 67 0.10 0.92 -14.27
CA SER A 67 0.62 2.04 -13.47
C SER A 67 -0.46 2.53 -12.50
N PRO A 68 -0.09 3.01 -11.29
CA PRO A 68 1.23 2.89 -10.67
C PRO A 68 1.50 1.46 -10.15
N THR A 69 2.76 1.04 -10.07
CA THR A 69 3.17 -0.23 -9.42
C THR A 69 4.23 0.07 -8.36
N LEU A 70 4.03 -0.47 -7.15
CA LEU A 70 4.97 -0.35 -6.03
C LEU A 70 5.46 -1.74 -5.63
N ARG A 71 6.78 -1.89 -5.51
CA ARG A 71 7.43 -3.12 -5.07
C ARG A 71 8.35 -2.84 -3.90
N ILE A 72 8.36 -3.75 -2.93
CA ILE A 72 9.28 -3.75 -1.79
C ILE A 72 10.13 -5.00 -1.93
N ASN A 73 11.45 -4.83 -1.96
CA ASN A 73 12.42 -5.91 -2.20
C ASN A 73 12.13 -6.76 -3.45
N GLY A 74 11.56 -6.12 -4.48
CA GLY A 74 11.16 -6.76 -5.73
C GLY A 74 9.80 -7.44 -5.70
N THR A 75 9.15 -7.55 -4.53
CA THR A 75 7.81 -8.13 -4.36
C THR A 75 6.74 -7.04 -4.43
N ASP A 76 5.65 -7.29 -5.14
CA ASP A 76 4.53 -6.35 -5.24
C ASP A 76 3.82 -6.18 -3.89
N ILE A 77 3.46 -4.95 -3.52
CA ILE A 77 2.81 -4.68 -2.23
C ILE A 77 1.51 -5.46 -2.05
N GLU A 78 0.78 -5.73 -3.13
CA GLU A 78 -0.47 -6.49 -3.07
C GLU A 78 -0.21 -7.94 -2.64
N GLY A 79 0.90 -8.54 -3.07
CA GLY A 79 1.28 -9.89 -2.67
C GLY A 79 1.94 -10.00 -1.29
N ILE A 80 2.41 -8.88 -0.73
CA ILE A 80 2.89 -8.84 0.66
C ILE A 80 1.70 -8.73 1.61
N VAL A 81 0.71 -7.91 1.24
CA VAL A 81 -0.43 -7.62 2.10
C VAL A 81 -1.49 -8.71 2.01
N ASN A 82 -1.79 -9.20 0.80
CA ASN A 82 -2.78 -10.24 0.55
C ASN A 82 -2.07 -11.53 0.10
N GLU A 83 -2.46 -12.67 0.67
CA GLU A 83 -1.93 -14.00 0.28
C GLU A 83 -2.35 -14.39 -1.15
N ASP A 84 -3.59 -14.05 -1.51
CA ASP A 84 -4.14 -14.17 -2.86
C ASP A 84 -4.52 -12.76 -3.34
N TYR A 85 -3.84 -12.27 -4.38
CA TYR A 85 -4.18 -11.01 -5.03
C TYR A 85 -4.28 -11.17 -6.54
N GLU A 86 -5.14 -10.36 -7.15
CA GLU A 86 -5.28 -10.27 -8.60
C GLU A 86 -5.07 -8.81 -9.01
N VAL A 87 -4.28 -8.59 -10.06
CA VAL A 87 -4.08 -7.24 -10.60
C VAL A 87 -5.39 -6.78 -11.23
N LYS A 88 -6.07 -5.85 -10.58
CA LYS A 88 -7.27 -5.20 -11.08
C LYS A 88 -6.93 -3.85 -11.71
N ASP A 89 -7.70 -3.45 -12.70
CA ASP A 89 -7.59 -2.15 -13.33
C ASP A 89 -8.95 -1.46 -13.50
N SER A 90 -8.90 -0.14 -13.58
CA SER A 90 -10.07 0.71 -13.78
C SER A 90 -9.69 1.91 -14.64
N TYR A 91 -10.63 2.33 -15.49
CA TYR A 91 -10.48 3.46 -16.40
C TYR A 91 -10.01 4.72 -15.67
N CYS A 92 -8.92 5.31 -16.15
CA CYS A 92 -8.39 6.56 -15.63
C CYS A 92 -8.67 7.70 -16.63
N PRO A 93 -9.56 8.65 -16.30
CA PRO A 93 -9.82 9.80 -17.16
C PRO A 93 -8.59 10.71 -17.28
N SER A 94 -7.74 10.79 -16.26
CA SER A 94 -6.50 11.58 -16.31
C SER A 94 -5.49 11.02 -17.30
N CYS A 95 -5.56 9.73 -17.66
CA CYS A 95 -4.68 9.19 -18.69
C CYS A 95 -5.17 9.51 -20.09
N GLU A 96 -6.42 9.93 -20.30
CA GLU A 96 -6.96 10.22 -21.63
C GLU A 96 -6.23 11.39 -22.32
N ASP A 97 -5.86 12.43 -21.58
CA ASP A 97 -5.19 13.64 -22.11
C ASP A 97 -3.65 13.58 -22.01
N VAL A 98 -3.15 12.94 -20.96
CA VAL A 98 -1.71 12.83 -20.63
C VAL A 98 -1.03 11.79 -21.51
N THR A 99 -1.82 10.88 -22.05
CA THR A 99 -1.32 9.77 -22.82
C THR A 99 -1.72 9.91 -24.28
N GLY A 100 -0.77 10.41 -25.07
CA GLY A 100 -0.81 10.19 -26.51
C GLY A 100 -0.83 8.68 -26.85
N PRO A 101 -0.84 8.31 -28.15
CA PRO A 101 -0.89 6.92 -28.63
C PRO A 101 0.12 5.96 -27.99
N GLU A 102 1.13 6.48 -27.29
CA GLU A 102 2.14 5.74 -26.52
C GLU A 102 1.61 4.97 -25.30
N CYS A 103 0.56 5.41 -24.59
CA CYS A 103 0.04 4.58 -23.47
C CYS A 103 -0.95 3.50 -23.88
N TYR A 104 -1.58 3.62 -25.05
CA TYR A 104 -2.42 2.56 -25.60
C TYR A 104 -1.63 1.24 -25.75
N GLU A 105 -0.32 1.31 -25.94
CA GLU A 105 0.56 0.13 -25.99
C GLU A 105 1.21 -0.21 -24.62
N ILE A 106 1.58 0.78 -23.80
CA ILE A 106 2.23 0.56 -22.47
C ILE A 106 1.33 -0.20 -21.49
N THR A 107 0.02 0.07 -21.51
CA THR A 107 -0.99 -0.62 -20.67
C THR A 107 -1.75 -1.69 -21.46
N GLY A 108 -1.27 -2.11 -22.63
CA GLY A 108 -1.90 -3.21 -23.38
C GLY A 108 -3.33 -2.94 -23.86
N GLY A 109 -3.66 -1.69 -24.19
CA GLY A 109 -4.83 -1.37 -25.02
C GLY A 109 -5.87 -0.40 -24.42
N GLY A 110 -5.57 0.36 -23.37
CA GLY A 110 -6.56 1.25 -22.77
C GLY A 110 -6.04 2.21 -21.70
N ASN A 111 -6.89 3.17 -21.29
CA ASN A 111 -6.59 4.13 -20.21
C ASN A 111 -6.76 3.51 -18.82
N ASP A 112 -6.69 2.18 -18.69
CA ASP A 112 -6.96 1.46 -17.45
C ASP A 112 -5.71 1.47 -16.56
N CYS A 113 -5.86 2.04 -15.36
CA CYS A 113 -4.81 2.15 -14.36
C CYS A 113 -5.05 1.17 -13.20
N ARG A 114 -3.97 0.78 -12.53
CA ARG A 114 -4.00 -0.21 -11.44
C ARG A 114 -4.87 0.26 -10.29
N VAL A 115 -5.78 -0.59 -9.83
CA VAL A 115 -6.52 -0.39 -8.58
C VAL A 115 -6.00 -1.39 -7.55
N PHE A 116 -6.05 -0.99 -6.29
CA PHE A 116 -5.50 -1.74 -5.17
C PHE A 116 -6.65 -2.22 -4.29
N GLU A 117 -6.66 -3.50 -3.94
CA GLU A 117 -7.61 -4.02 -2.96
C GLU A 117 -6.95 -4.16 -1.59
N TYR A 118 -7.54 -3.51 -0.59
CA TYR A 118 -7.03 -3.51 0.77
C TYR A 118 -8.20 -3.54 1.76
N GLU A 119 -8.16 -4.46 2.73
CA GLU A 119 -9.22 -4.65 3.75
C GLU A 119 -10.65 -4.84 3.18
N GLY A 120 -10.76 -5.40 1.97
CA GLY A 120 -12.04 -5.64 1.29
C GLY A 120 -12.60 -4.42 0.54
N GLU A 121 -11.86 -3.31 0.50
CA GLU A 121 -12.21 -2.12 -0.28
C GLU A 121 -11.25 -1.94 -1.46
N THR A 122 -11.75 -1.36 -2.55
CA THR A 122 -10.95 -1.05 -3.74
C THR A 122 -10.58 0.42 -3.76
N TYR A 123 -9.28 0.70 -3.92
CA TYR A 123 -8.69 2.03 -3.94
C TYR A 123 -8.06 2.32 -5.30
N GLU A 124 -8.31 3.52 -5.82
CA GLU A 124 -7.72 3.97 -7.09
C GLU A 124 -6.27 4.46 -6.95
N THR A 125 -5.84 4.68 -5.70
CA THR A 125 -4.51 5.13 -5.30
C THR A 125 -3.99 4.19 -4.23
N ILE A 126 -2.67 4.08 -4.09
CA ILE A 126 -2.09 3.16 -3.10
C ILE A 126 -2.42 3.69 -1.70
N PRO A 127 -3.19 2.97 -0.88
CA PRO A 127 -3.51 3.45 0.46
C PRO A 127 -2.26 3.43 1.35
N LYS A 128 -2.08 4.49 2.14
CA LYS A 128 -0.92 4.66 3.02
C LYS A 128 -0.73 3.48 3.97
N GLU A 129 -1.83 2.98 4.54
CA GLU A 129 -1.81 1.90 5.51
C GLU A 129 -1.34 0.58 4.88
N MET A 130 -1.68 0.33 3.61
CA MET A 130 -1.19 -0.82 2.86
C MET A 130 0.33 -0.77 2.64
N ILE A 131 0.89 0.41 2.29
CA ILE A 131 2.36 0.58 2.19
C ILE A 131 3.00 0.30 3.54
N LYS A 132 2.43 0.85 4.61
CA LYS A 132 2.97 0.69 5.95
C LYS A 132 2.95 -0.75 6.41
N GLU A 133 1.86 -1.45 6.15
CA GLU A 133 1.73 -2.88 6.42
C GLU A 133 2.73 -3.69 5.62
N ALA A 134 2.85 -3.43 4.32
CA ALA A 134 3.78 -4.16 3.46
C ALA A 134 5.22 -4.01 3.95
N VAL A 135 5.64 -2.79 4.30
CA VAL A 135 6.96 -2.55 4.90
C VAL A 135 7.08 -3.28 6.23
N ARG A 136 6.10 -3.18 7.13
CA ARG A 136 6.15 -3.85 8.45
C ARG A 136 6.30 -5.37 8.31
N LYS A 137 5.54 -5.99 7.41
CA LYS A 137 5.64 -7.43 7.11
C LYS A 137 7.03 -7.79 6.59
N GLU A 138 7.55 -6.99 5.66
CA GLU A 138 8.89 -7.20 5.09
C GLU A 138 9.98 -7.12 6.16
N VAL A 139 9.88 -6.14 7.06
CA VAL A 139 10.87 -5.91 8.11
C VAL A 139 10.63 -6.78 9.37
N GLY A 140 9.65 -7.69 9.31
CA GLY A 140 9.31 -8.59 10.42
C GLY A 140 8.75 -7.89 11.66
N MET A 141 8.22 -6.68 11.51
CA MET A 141 7.50 -5.97 12.57
C MET A 141 6.11 -6.59 12.70
N GLU A 142 5.92 -7.46 13.69
CA GLU A 142 4.59 -7.94 14.05
C GLU A 142 3.69 -6.71 14.28
N LYS A 143 2.51 -6.71 13.65
CA LYS A 143 1.48 -5.73 14.01
C LYS A 143 1.27 -5.89 15.51
N GLU A 144 1.41 -4.81 16.29
CA GLU A 144 0.54 -4.67 17.46
C GLU A 144 -0.87 -4.72 16.88
N THR A 145 -1.45 -5.92 16.86
CA THR A 145 -2.88 -6.11 16.76
C THR A 145 -3.43 -5.17 17.79
N LYS A 146 -4.07 -4.11 17.30
CA LYS A 146 -4.88 -3.26 18.14
C LYS A 146 -5.99 -4.20 18.62
N GLU A 147 -5.76 -4.84 19.77
CA GLU A 147 -6.83 -5.31 20.62
C GLU A 147 -7.75 -4.11 20.74
N THR A 148 -8.92 -4.19 20.12
CA THR A 148 -10.04 -3.36 20.51
C THR A 148 -10.46 -3.82 21.90
N CYS A 149 -9.69 -3.40 22.89
CA CYS A 149 -10.18 -2.98 24.20
C CYS A 149 -10.38 -1.46 24.04
N CYS A 150 -11.52 -0.82 24.27
CA CYS A 150 -12.59 -1.03 25.23
C CYS A 150 -13.91 -0.48 24.61
N GLU A 151 -15.06 -1.14 24.76
CA GLU A 151 -16.15 -0.90 25.74
C GLU A 151 -16.70 0.53 25.77
N GLU A 152 -18.03 0.67 25.55
CA GLU A 152 -18.97 1.33 26.48
C GLU A 152 -20.35 0.60 26.33
N GLU A 153 -20.75 -0.27 27.26
CA GLU A 153 -21.50 -0.01 28.51
C GLU A 153 -23.03 -0.07 28.33
N GLU A 154 -23.65 -1.19 28.71
CA GLU A 154 -24.97 -1.15 29.36
C GLU A 154 -24.93 -1.99 30.64
N GLN A 155 -24.61 -1.29 31.72
CA GLN A 155 -25.19 -1.41 33.06
C GLN A 155 -26.09 -2.63 33.29
N THR A 156 -25.65 -3.59 34.11
CA THR A 156 -26.34 -3.83 35.39
C THR A 156 -25.32 -4.22 36.45
N SER A 157 -25.18 -3.31 37.40
CA SER A 157 -24.57 -3.55 38.70
C SER A 157 -25.22 -4.74 39.41
N SER A 158 -24.42 -5.73 39.81
CA SER A 158 -24.58 -6.35 41.12
C SER A 158 -23.34 -7.17 41.47
N CYS A 159 -22.43 -6.54 42.22
CA CYS A 159 -21.34 -7.23 42.91
C CYS A 159 -21.84 -7.76 44.26
N CYS A 160 -21.35 -8.96 44.62
CA CYS A 160 -21.23 -9.53 45.97
C CYS A 160 -22.49 -10.15 46.62
N GLY A 161 -22.46 -11.49 46.83
CA GLY A 161 -23.17 -12.16 47.95
C GLY A 161 -22.45 -11.92 49.31
N PRO A 162 -22.74 -12.63 50.42
CA PRO A 162 -23.66 -13.75 50.66
C PRO A 162 -24.61 -13.59 51.90
N THR A 163 -25.54 -14.55 52.07
CA THR A 163 -26.23 -14.99 53.33
C THR A 163 -26.91 -13.96 54.25
N THR A 164 -28.24 -14.12 54.47
CA THR A 164 -28.90 -14.42 55.77
C THR A 164 -30.34 -13.89 55.82
N SER A 165 -31.29 -14.80 56.07
CA SER A 165 -32.59 -14.64 56.74
C SER A 165 -33.61 -13.62 56.21
N CYS A 166 -34.72 -14.13 55.67
CA CYS A 166 -36.02 -13.45 55.74
C CYS A 166 -36.97 -14.28 56.61
N CYS A 167 -37.57 -13.60 57.58
CA CYS A 167 -38.60 -14.07 58.51
C CYS A 167 -39.94 -14.37 57.84
#